data_AF-A0A957CEN0-F1
#
_entry.id   AF-A0A957CEN0-F1
#
_cell.length_a   1.000
_cell.length_b   1.000
_cell.length_c   1.000
_cell.angle_alpha   90.00
_cell.angle_beta   90.00
_cell.angle_gamma   90.00
#
_symmetry.space_group_name_H-M   'P 1'
#
loop_
_entity.id
_entity.type
_entity.pdbx_description
1 polymer ?
#
loop_
_entity_poly.entity_id
_entity_poly.type
_entity_poly.pdbx_seq_one_letter_code
_entity_poly.pdbx_strand_id
1 'polypeptide(L)'
;MQESMHFKKYDKVVTVDDIVLGEALRLHHRDEDVNPELRLYASYLEIWSTELGGQTFIPTDYIDEYDAQTRTIYLTEPLSYVQKESWDRTPSFIAGHKSRKEELPIEGTTTIA
;
A
#
# COMPACT_ATOMS: atom_id res chain seq x y z
N MET A 1 9.90 -6.57 14.88
CA MET A 1 8.66 -7.31 15.15
C MET A 1 7.63 -6.74 14.20
N GLN A 2 7.35 -7.39 13.06
CA GLN A 2 6.25 -6.98 12.20
C GLN A 2 5.00 -7.63 12.77
N GLU A 3 4.22 -6.86 13.53
CA GLU A 3 2.83 -7.20 13.76
C GLU A 3 2.17 -7.38 12.39
N SER A 4 1.44 -8.48 12.22
CA SER A 4 0.69 -8.77 11.01
C SER A 4 -0.23 -7.58 10.71
N MET A 5 0.10 -6.80 9.69
CA MET A 5 -0.71 -5.67 9.23
C MET A 5 -2.04 -6.22 8.71
N HIS A 6 -3.10 -6.09 9.50
CA HIS A 6 -4.42 -6.60 9.19
C HIS A 6 -5.23 -5.61 8.33
N PHE A 7 -4.64 -5.11 7.24
CA PHE A 7 -5.37 -4.27 6.29
C PHE A 7 -6.50 -5.07 5.65
N LYS A 8 -7.60 -4.39 5.36
CA LYS A 8 -8.71 -4.95 4.60
C LYS A 8 -8.81 -4.26 3.24
N LYS A 9 -9.40 -4.99 2.29
CA LYS A 9 -9.72 -4.44 0.98
C LYS A 9 -10.71 -3.28 1.15
N TYR A 10 -10.46 -2.21 0.42
CA TYR A 10 -11.18 -0.93 0.48
C TYR A 10 -10.97 -0.13 1.76
N ASP A 11 -9.96 -0.46 2.58
CA ASP A 11 -9.52 0.46 3.64
C ASP A 11 -9.02 1.77 3.01
N LYS A 12 -9.38 2.88 3.64
CA LYS A 12 -9.06 4.23 3.18
C LYS A 12 -7.58 4.51 3.44
N VAL A 13 -6.87 5.07 2.47
CA VAL A 13 -5.47 5.47 2.63
C VAL A 13 -5.38 6.99 2.69
N VAL A 14 -4.76 7.50 3.75
CA VAL A 14 -4.71 8.94 4.08
C VAL A 14 -3.27 9.36 4.31
N THR A 15 -2.87 10.50 3.76
CA THR A 15 -1.55 11.11 3.99
C THR A 15 -1.48 11.83 5.34
N VAL A 16 -0.28 12.16 5.80
CA VAL A 16 -0.08 12.86 7.08
C VAL A 16 -0.70 14.27 7.11
N ASP A 17 -0.99 14.85 5.94
CA ASP A 17 -1.72 16.12 5.76
C ASP A 17 -3.23 15.93 5.56
N ASP A 18 -3.78 14.80 6.04
CA ASP A 18 -5.20 14.44 6.07
C ASP A 18 -5.87 14.32 4.68
N ILE A 19 -5.09 14.12 3.62
CA ILE A 19 -5.64 13.93 2.27
C ILE A 19 -5.92 12.45 2.01
N VAL A 20 -7.16 12.15 1.60
CA VAL A 20 -7.55 10.80 1.18
C VAL A 20 -6.96 10.52 -0.19
N LEU A 21 -6.02 9.59 -0.29
CA LEU A 21 -5.44 9.18 -1.56
C LEU A 21 -6.32 8.22 -2.34
N GLY A 22 -7.02 7.33 -1.64
CA GLY A 22 -7.82 6.28 -2.26
C GLY A 22 -8.05 5.08 -1.36
N GLU A 23 -8.25 3.92 -2.00
CA GLU A 23 -8.68 2.69 -1.35
C GLU A 23 -7.69 1.54 -1.56
N ALA A 24 -7.37 0.81 -0.50
CA ALA A 24 -6.47 -0.35 -0.52
C ALA A 24 -7.04 -1.52 -1.33
N LEU A 25 -6.22 -2.12 -2.19
CA LEU A 25 -6.62 -3.26 -3.03
C LEU A 25 -5.94 -4.56 -2.63
N ARG A 26 -4.61 -4.58 -2.63
CA ARG A 26 -3.78 -5.77 -2.40
C ARG A 26 -2.34 -5.38 -2.04
N LEU A 27 -1.59 -6.32 -1.50
CA LEU A 27 -0.15 -6.18 -1.29
C LEU A 27 0.63 -6.93 -2.38
N HIS A 28 1.78 -6.36 -2.75
CA HIS A 28 2.78 -7.01 -3.60
C HIS A 28 4.06 -7.14 -2.79
N HIS A 29 4.50 -8.38 -2.59
CA HIS A 29 5.76 -8.67 -1.90
C HIS A 29 6.83 -8.96 -2.94
N ARG A 30 7.98 -8.29 -2.80
CA ARG A 30 9.14 -8.51 -3.65
C ARG A 30 9.75 -9.88 -3.33
N ASP A 31 10.06 -10.66 -4.37
CA ASP A 31 10.77 -11.96 -4.22
C ASP A 31 12.29 -11.83 -4.35
N GLU A 32 12.77 -10.64 -4.73
CA GLU A 32 14.18 -10.26 -4.86
C GLU A 32 14.73 -9.58 -3.59
N ASP A 33 16.02 -9.26 -3.60
CA ASP A 33 16.70 -8.56 -2.49
C ASP A 33 16.06 -7.20 -2.17
N VAL A 34 15.99 -6.92 -0.87
CA VAL A 34 15.47 -5.67 -0.30
C VAL A 34 16.63 -4.74 0.02
N ASN A 35 16.57 -3.51 -0.47
CA ASN A 35 17.53 -2.46 -0.18
C ASN A 35 16.84 -1.09 -0.13
N PRO A 36 16.46 -0.60 1.07
CA PRO A 36 15.77 0.68 1.23
C PRO A 36 16.59 1.89 0.77
N GLU A 37 17.92 1.84 0.87
CA GLU A 37 18.81 2.92 0.38
C GLU A 37 18.71 3.09 -1.13
N LEU A 38 18.44 1.99 -1.84
CA LEU A 38 18.17 1.96 -3.28
C LEU A 38 16.67 2.00 -3.61
N ARG A 39 15.80 2.25 -2.61
CA ARG A 39 14.34 2.26 -2.74
C ARG A 39 13.76 0.93 -3.23
N LEU A 40 14.45 -0.18 -2.96
CA LEU A 40 13.99 -1.54 -3.22
C LEU A 40 13.27 -2.07 -1.98
N TYR A 41 12.06 -1.56 -1.74
CA TYR A 41 11.28 -1.96 -0.57
C TYR A 41 10.74 -3.38 -0.68
N ALA A 42 10.50 -3.99 0.48
CA ALA A 42 10.06 -5.38 0.61
C ALA A 42 8.63 -5.58 0.10
N SER A 43 7.74 -4.61 0.32
CA SER A 43 6.34 -4.73 -0.02
C SER A 43 5.73 -3.39 -0.42
N TYR A 44 4.74 -3.47 -1.30
CA TYR A 44 3.99 -2.31 -1.78
C TYR A 44 2.50 -2.58 -1.66
N LEU A 45 1.78 -1.63 -1.06
CA LEU A 45 0.32 -1.56 -1.07
C LEU A 45 -0.14 -0.95 -2.39
N GLU A 46 -0.88 -1.73 -3.18
CA GLU A 46 -1.60 -1.23 -4.34
C GLU A 46 -2.91 -0.59 -3.86
N ILE A 47 -3.14 0.65 -4.27
CA ILE A 47 -4.38 1.38 -4.04
C ILE A 47 -5.03 1.77 -5.37
N TRP A 48 -6.35 1.96 -5.35
CA TRP A 48 -7.03 2.74 -6.38
C TRP A 48 -7.10 4.19 -5.92
N SER A 49 -6.29 5.06 -6.53
CA SER A 49 -6.22 6.47 -6.17
C SER A 49 -7.15 7.31 -7.04
N THR A 50 -8.06 8.02 -6.40
CA THR A 50 -8.88 9.04 -7.07
C THR A 50 -8.08 10.32 -7.29
N GLU A 51 -7.16 10.66 -6.38
CA GLU A 51 -6.34 11.87 -6.46
C GLU A 51 -5.25 11.79 -7.53
N LEU A 52 -4.67 10.61 -7.74
CA LEU A 52 -3.65 10.38 -8.77
C LEU A 52 -4.22 9.77 -10.06
N GLY A 53 -5.53 9.46 -10.07
CA GLY A 53 -6.25 9.04 -11.27
C GLY A 53 -5.95 7.62 -11.74
N GLY A 54 -5.72 6.66 -10.83
CA GLY A 54 -5.47 5.26 -11.21
C GLY A 54 -4.82 4.42 -10.12
N GLN A 55 -4.14 3.35 -10.53
CA GLN A 55 -3.39 2.51 -9.62
C GLN A 55 -2.17 3.27 -9.06
N THR A 56 -1.94 3.13 -7.77
CA THR A 56 -0.77 3.70 -7.09
C THR A 56 -0.16 2.67 -6.18
N PHE A 57 1.17 2.61 -6.12
CA PHE A 57 1.93 1.59 -5.40
C PHE A 57 2.75 2.24 -4.28
N ILE A 58 2.25 2.12 -3.06
CA ILE A 58 2.83 2.74 -1.86
C ILE A 58 3.74 1.73 -1.17
N PRO A 59 5.04 1.99 -0.96
CA PRO A 59 5.86 1.09 -0.17
C PRO A 59 5.36 1.04 1.27
N THR A 60 5.30 -0.16 1.85
CA THR A 60 4.75 -0.36 3.21
C THR A 60 5.56 0.35 4.30
N ASP A 61 6.82 0.67 4.02
CA ASP A 61 7.70 1.48 4.88
C ASP A 61 7.20 2.93 5.08
N TYR A 62 6.28 3.40 4.24
CA TYR A 62 5.63 4.70 4.38
C TYR A 62 4.30 4.65 5.12
N ILE A 63 3.89 3.49 5.65
CA ILE A 63 2.70 3.35 6.48
C ILE A 63 3.08 3.65 7.93
N ASP A 64 2.39 4.61 8.54
CA ASP A 64 2.59 5.01 9.93
C ASP A 64 1.75 4.15 10.87
N GLU A 65 0.43 4.27 10.73
CA GLU A 65 -0.54 3.58 11.59
C GLU A 65 -1.73 3.04 10.80
N TYR A 66 -2.42 2.08 11.43
CA TYR A 66 -3.70 1.57 10.94
C TYR A 66 -4.75 1.66 12.04
N ASP A 67 -5.78 2.46 11.79
CA ASP A 67 -6.96 2.54 12.63
C ASP A 67 -8.03 1.57 12.11
N ALA A 68 -8.15 0.43 12.79
CA ALA A 68 -9.14 -0.59 12.47
C ALA A 68 -10.59 -0.16 12.75
N GLN A 69 -10.83 0.85 13.60
CA GLN A 69 -12.17 1.36 13.88
C GLN A 69 -12.69 2.21 12.73
N THR A 70 -11.83 3.07 12.19
CA THR A 70 -12.18 3.94 11.05
C THR A 70 -11.83 3.34 9.70
N ARG A 71 -11.18 2.16 9.68
CA ARG A 71 -10.68 1.48 8.48
C ARG A 71 -9.75 2.39 7.67
N THR A 72 -8.84 3.07 8.38
CA THR A 72 -7.93 4.06 7.80
C THR A 72 -6.47 3.64 7.96
N ILE A 73 -5.74 3.62 6.86
CA ILE A 73 -4.29 3.45 6.80
C ILE A 73 -3.69 4.84 6.64
N TYR A 74 -2.88 5.25 7.61
CA TYR A 74 -2.21 6.55 7.60
C TYR A 74 -0.78 6.42 7.08
N LEU A 75 -0.36 7.35 6.24
CA LEU A 75 0.99 7.42 5.72
C LEU A 75 1.83 8.41 6.52
N THR A 76 3.13 8.16 6.56
CA THR A 76 4.12 9.05 7.20
C THR A 76 4.37 10.34 6.40
N GLU A 77 4.02 10.37 5.11
CA GLU A 77 4.37 11.44 4.18
C GLU A 77 3.13 12.20 3.65
N PRO A 78 3.28 13.49 3.29
CA PRO A 78 2.20 14.31 2.75
C PRO A 78 1.93 14.03 1.26
N LEU A 79 0.78 14.47 0.73
CA LEU A 79 0.44 14.31 -0.70
C LEU A 79 1.54 14.85 -1.64
N SER A 80 2.12 15.99 -1.28
CA SER A 80 3.17 16.63 -2.09
C SER A 80 4.43 15.78 -2.25
N TYR A 81 4.70 14.87 -1.32
CA TYR A 81 5.80 13.91 -1.41
C TYR A 81 5.41 12.73 -2.32
N VAL A 82 4.23 12.16 -2.11
CA VAL A 82 3.67 11.07 -2.92
C VAL A 82 3.67 11.41 -4.41
N GLN A 83 3.24 12.62 -4.76
CA GLN A 83 3.23 13.10 -6.15
C GLN A 83 4.64 13.23 -6.76
N LYS A 84 5.65 13.58 -5.96
CA LYS A 84 7.04 13.68 -6.44
C LYS A 84 7.66 12.32 -6.69
N GLU A 85 7.36 11.34 -5.83
CA GLU A 85 7.94 10.00 -5.91
C GLU A 85 7.39 9.15 -7.06
N SER A 86 6.40 9.65 -7.82
CA SER A 86 5.83 8.98 -9.00
C SER A 86 5.35 7.55 -8.71
N TRP A 87 4.69 7.37 -7.56
CA TRP A 87 4.09 6.08 -7.16
C TRP A 87 2.90 5.66 -8.02
N ASP A 88 2.49 6.50 -8.97
CA ASP A 88 1.55 6.19 -10.06
C ASP A 88 2.13 5.22 -11.10
N ARG A 89 3.44 4.96 -11.07
CA ARG A 89 4.09 4.00 -11.96
C ARG A 89 4.20 2.63 -11.32
N THR A 90 3.82 1.59 -12.07
CA THR A 90 4.00 0.20 -11.65
C THR A 90 5.49 -0.10 -11.41
N PRO A 91 5.87 -0.54 -10.19
CA PRO A 91 7.23 -0.97 -9.89
C PRO A 91 7.71 -2.08 -10.83
N SER A 92 8.99 -2.03 -11.22
CA SER A 92 9.59 -2.94 -12.20
C SER A 92 9.51 -4.42 -11.79
N PHE A 93 9.64 -4.73 -10.51
CA PHE A 93 9.53 -6.10 -10.00
C PHE A 93 8.11 -6.67 -10.13
N ILE A 94 7.08 -5.81 -9.98
CA ILE A 94 5.68 -6.19 -10.20
C ILE A 94 5.44 -6.41 -11.69
N ALA A 95 5.89 -5.48 -12.54
CA ALA A 95 5.77 -5.60 -13.99
C ALA A 95 6.53 -6.81 -14.55
N GLY A 96 7.66 -7.16 -13.94
CA GLY A 96 8.48 -8.32 -14.28
C GLY A 96 8.00 -9.65 -13.66
N HIS A 97 6.85 -9.67 -12.99
CA HIS A 97 6.31 -10.86 -12.32
C HIS A 97 7.23 -11.47 -11.25
N LYS A 98 8.05 -10.64 -10.61
CA LYS A 98 8.96 -11.00 -9.51
C LYS A 98 8.39 -10.62 -8.14
N SER A 99 7.08 -10.79 -8.01
CA SER A 99 6.35 -10.47 -6.81
C SER A 99 5.27 -11.49 -6.50
N ARG A 100 5.16 -11.88 -5.24
CA ARG A 100 3.99 -12.58 -4.71
C ARG A 100 2.88 -11.58 -4.39
N LYS A 101 1.68 -11.84 -4.91
CA LYS A 101 0.47 -11.07 -4.59
C LYS A 101 -0.19 -11.61 -3.33
N GLU A 102 -0.61 -10.71 -2.45
CA GLU A 102 -1.44 -11.02 -1.28
C GLU A 102 -2.73 -10.20 -1.39
N GLU A 103 -3.84 -10.90 -1.59
CA GLU A 103 -5.16 -10.26 -1.63
C GLU A 103 -5.59 -9.89 -0.21
N LEU A 104 -6.00 -8.64 -0.01
CA LEU A 104 -6.52 -8.21 1.27
C LEU A 104 -7.92 -8.82 1.51
N PRO A 105 -8.23 -9.24 2.74
CA PRO A 105 -9.56 -9.73 3.09
C PRO A 105 -10.60 -8.63 2.90
N ILE A 106 -11.78 -9.00 2.39
CA ILE A 106 -12.93 -8.09 2.34
C ILE A 106 -13.66 -8.18 3.69
N GLU A 107 -14.12 -7.04 4.20
CA GLU A 107 -14.90 -6.99 5.44
C GLU A 107 -16.10 -7.95 5.41
N GLY A 108 -16.25 -8.75 6.47
CA GLY A 108 -17.36 -9.68 6.63
C GLY A 108 -17.22 -11.03 5.89
N THR A 109 -16.12 -11.27 5.18
CA THR A 109 -15.88 -12.57 4.53
C THR A 109 -15.09 -13.46 5.48
N THR A 110 -15.80 -14.22 6.31
CA THR A 110 -15.23 -15.40 6.96
C THR A 110 -14.94 -16.40 5.84
N THR A 111 -13.67 -16.59 5.49
CA THR A 111 -13.26 -17.74 4.68
C THR A 111 -13.58 -18.99 5.48
N ILE A 112 -14.68 -19.64 5.14
CA ILE A 112 -15.02 -20.96 5.65
C ILE A 112 -13.99 -21.91 5.01
N ALA A 113 -13.11 -22.45 5.83
CA ALA A 113 -12.11 -23.44 5.45
C ALA A 113 -12.77 -24.76 5.00
#